data_AF-A0A2Y9TKX2-F1
#
_entry.id   AF-A0A2Y9TKX2-F1
#
_cell.length_a   1.000
_cell.length_b   1.000
_cell.length_c   1.000
_cell.angle_alpha   90.00
_cell.angle_beta   90.00
_cell.angle_gamma   90.00
#
_symmetry.space_group_name_H-M   'P 1'
#
loop_
_entity.id
_entity.type
_entity.pdbx_description
1 polymer ?
#
loop_
_entity_poly.entity_id
_entity_poly.type
_entity_poly.pdbx_seq_one_letter_code
_entity_poly.pdbx_strand_id
1 'polypeptide(L)'
;MSGKENNFPPLPKFIPLKPCFYQNFSDEIPIEHQVLVKRIYRLWLFYCATLGVNLVACLAWWIAGGSGANFGLALVWLLLFSPCGYVCWFRPAYKAFR
;
A
#
# COMPACT_ATOMS: atom_id res chain seq x y z
N MET A 1 -21.61 9.47 16.79
CA MET A 1 -20.86 8.77 15.73
C MET A 1 -20.35 7.46 16.33
N SER A 2 -21.12 6.38 16.17
CA SER A 2 -20.87 5.10 16.85
C SER A 2 -19.60 4.42 16.31
N GLY A 3 -18.85 3.76 17.21
CA GLY A 3 -17.48 3.28 17.04
C GLY A 3 -17.28 2.29 15.90
N LYS A 4 -16.44 2.68 14.93
CA LYS A 4 -15.83 1.78 13.96
C LYS A 4 -14.33 1.77 14.23
N GLU A 5 -13.80 0.64 14.68
CA GLU A 5 -12.38 0.51 15.06
C GLU A 5 -11.47 0.54 13.83
N ASN A 6 -10.45 1.39 13.83
CA ASN A 6 -9.49 1.45 12.73
C ASN A 6 -8.82 0.08 12.53
N ASN A 7 -8.93 -0.49 11.33
CA ASN A 7 -8.39 -1.80 10.97
C ASN A 7 -7.24 -1.72 9.95
N PHE A 8 -6.97 -0.54 9.39
CA PHE A 8 -6.06 -0.36 8.26
C PHE A 8 -5.08 0.81 8.47
N PRO A 9 -3.82 0.69 8.04
CA PRO A 9 -3.13 -0.52 7.60
C PRO A 9 -2.90 -1.51 8.75
N PRO A 10 -3.02 -2.84 8.53
CA PRO A 10 -2.67 -3.85 9.51
C PRO A 10 -1.14 -3.90 9.63
N LEU A 11 -0.60 -3.01 10.44
CA LEU A 11 0.84 -2.98 10.68
C LEU A 11 1.21 -4.07 11.69
N PRO A 12 2.34 -4.75 11.49
CA PRO A 12 2.87 -5.65 12.50
C PRO A 12 3.06 -4.92 13.83
N LYS A 13 2.77 -5.59 14.96
CA LYS A 13 2.83 -5.00 16.31
C LYS A 13 4.20 -4.42 16.70
N PHE A 14 5.27 -4.73 15.96
CA PHE A 14 6.61 -4.19 16.17
C PHE A 14 6.79 -2.77 15.62
N ILE A 15 5.87 -2.30 14.77
CA ILE A 15 5.88 -0.92 14.28
C ILE A 15 5.00 -0.08 15.22
N PRO A 16 5.49 1.03 15.82
CA PRO A 16 4.74 1.87 16.74
C PRO A 16 3.68 2.75 16.05
N LEU A 17 3.11 2.27 14.94
CA LEU A 17 2.07 2.95 14.18
C LEU A 17 0.76 2.21 14.41
N LYS A 18 -0.20 2.90 15.02
CA LYS A 18 -1.56 2.39 15.20
C LYS A 18 -2.29 2.40 13.84
N PRO A 19 -3.22 1.47 13.59
CA PRO A 19 -4.09 1.54 12.42
C PRO A 19 -4.79 2.92 12.36
N CYS A 20 -4.64 3.61 11.23
CA CYS A 20 -5.09 5.00 11.09
C CYS A 20 -6.50 5.12 10.50
N PHE A 21 -7.00 4.08 9.82
CA PHE A 21 -8.23 4.12 9.04
C PHE A 21 -9.12 2.91 9.31
N TYR A 22 -10.43 3.15 9.33
CA TYR A 22 -11.42 2.10 9.10
C TYR A 22 -11.57 1.88 7.61
N GLN A 23 -11.46 0.63 7.16
CA GLN A 23 -11.71 0.26 5.78
C GLN A 23 -12.50 -1.05 5.73
N ASN A 24 -13.75 -0.98 5.27
CA ASN A 24 -14.59 -2.15 5.04
C ASN A 24 -15.38 -1.98 3.74
N PHE A 25 -14.99 -2.76 2.71
CA PHE A 25 -15.62 -2.71 1.40
C PHE A 25 -17.09 -3.12 1.40
N SER A 26 -17.51 -4.01 2.30
CA SER A 26 -18.88 -4.53 2.33
C SER A 26 -19.87 -3.54 2.94
N ASP A 27 -19.41 -2.78 3.95
CA ASP A 27 -20.25 -1.83 4.68
C ASP A 27 -20.27 -0.43 4.05
N GLU A 28 -19.18 -0.04 3.37
CA GLU A 28 -19.01 1.34 2.87
C GLU A 28 -19.27 1.48 1.37
N ILE A 29 -19.27 0.40 0.58
CA ILE A 29 -19.39 0.49 -0.89
C ILE A 29 -20.61 -0.29 -1.40
N PRO A 30 -21.47 0.32 -2.24
CA PRO A 30 -22.60 -0.37 -2.87
C PRO A 30 -22.16 -1.62 -3.63
N ILE A 31 -22.97 -2.69 -3.57
CA ILE A 31 -22.65 -4.02 -4.11
C ILE A 31 -22.19 -3.97 -5.58
N GLU A 32 -22.80 -3.09 -6.39
CA GLU A 32 -22.47 -2.89 -7.80
C GLU A 32 -21.01 -2.45 -8.04
N HIS A 33 -20.44 -1.64 -7.14
CA HIS A 33 -19.10 -1.08 -7.29
C HIS A 33 -18.02 -1.84 -6.50
N GLN A 34 -18.40 -2.75 -5.60
CA GLN A 34 -17.44 -3.49 -4.76
C GLN A 34 -16.39 -4.26 -5.56
N VAL A 35 -16.77 -4.86 -6.69
CA VAL A 35 -15.84 -5.62 -7.54
C VAL A 35 -14.77 -4.69 -8.13
N LEU A 36 -15.17 -3.51 -8.60
CA LEU A 36 -14.27 -2.52 -9.16
C LEU A 36 -13.27 -2.04 -8.10
N VAL A 37 -13.76 -1.62 -6.94
CA VAL A 37 -12.88 -1.07 -5.88
C VAL A 37 -11.95 -2.15 -5.31
N LYS A 38 -12.40 -3.40 -5.19
CA LYS A 38 -11.52 -4.54 -4.84
C LYS A 38 -10.43 -4.77 -5.89
N ARG A 39 -10.71 -4.59 -7.18
CA ARG A 39 -9.67 -4.65 -8.24
C ARG A 39 -8.68 -3.51 -8.12
N ILE A 40 -9.14 -2.27 -7.89
CA ILE A 40 -8.25 -1.11 -7.66
C ILE A 40 -7.35 -1.36 -6.44
N TYR A 41 -7.90 -1.90 -5.35
CA TYR A 41 -7.12 -2.27 -4.17
C TYR A 41 -6.04 -3.32 -4.48
N ARG A 42 -6.39 -4.38 -5.22
CA ARG A 42 -5.42 -5.41 -5.66
C ARG A 42 -4.34 -4.83 -6.58
N LEU A 43 -4.68 -3.88 -7.44
CA LEU A 43 -3.71 -3.18 -8.29
C LEU A 43 -2.72 -2.37 -7.45
N TRP A 44 -3.20 -1.66 -6.42
CA TRP A 44 -2.32 -0.95 -5.48
C TRP A 44 -1.41 -1.92 -4.71
N LEU A 45 -1.94 -3.07 -4.24
CA LEU A 45 -1.11 -4.11 -3.62
C LEU A 45 -0.06 -4.68 -4.57
N PHE A 46 -0.44 -4.93 -5.83
CA PHE A 46 0.49 -5.39 -6.86
C PHE A 46 1.60 -4.36 -7.10
N TYR A 47 1.26 -3.08 -7.18
CA TYR A 47 2.24 -2.00 -7.28
C TYR A 47 3.23 -2.01 -6.09
N CYS A 48 2.74 -2.11 -4.85
CA CYS A 48 3.61 -2.26 -3.67
C CYS A 48 4.50 -3.51 -3.76
N ALA A 49 3.98 -4.63 -4.25
CA ALA A 49 4.76 -5.85 -4.46
C ALA A 49 5.87 -5.67 -5.50
N THR A 50 5.61 -4.96 -6.60
CA THR A 50 6.65 -4.66 -7.61
C THR A 50 7.77 -3.79 -7.06
N LEU A 51 7.46 -2.82 -6.19
CA LEU A 51 8.48 -2.04 -5.47
C LEU A 51 9.32 -2.92 -4.53
N GLY A 52 8.68 -3.90 -3.87
CA GLY A 52 9.37 -4.89 -3.05
C GLY A 52 10.32 -5.78 -3.86
N VAL A 53 9.86 -6.28 -5.01
CA VAL A 53 10.71 -7.04 -5.95
C VAL A 53 11.88 -6.18 -6.45
N ASN A 54 11.62 -4.91 -6.76
CA ASN A 54 12.67 -3.96 -7.17
C ASN A 54 13.74 -3.80 -6.07
N LEU A 55 13.34 -3.68 -4.80
CA LEU A 55 14.28 -3.62 -3.68
C LEU A 55 15.14 -4.88 -3.59
N VAL A 56 14.55 -6.07 -3.71
CA VAL A 56 15.27 -7.35 -3.67
C VAL A 56 16.22 -7.49 -4.86
N ALA A 57 15.80 -7.09 -6.06
CA ALA A 57 16.63 -7.12 -7.25
C ALA A 57 17.83 -6.16 -7.12
N CYS A 58 17.62 -4.94 -6.64
CA CYS A 58 18.71 -3.99 -6.38
C CYS A 58 19.66 -4.47 -5.27
N LEU A 59 19.15 -5.17 -4.25
CA LEU A 59 19.97 -5.80 -3.22
C LEU A 59 20.83 -6.91 -3.81
N ALA A 60 20.26 -7.80 -4.61
CA ALA A 60 20.98 -8.87 -5.28
C ALA A 60 22.07 -8.31 -6.21
N TRP A 61 21.76 -7.25 -6.96
CA TRP A 61 22.72 -6.53 -7.80
C TRP A 61 23.88 -5.96 -6.99
N TRP A 62 23.60 -5.36 -5.83
CA TRP A 62 24.64 -4.82 -4.97
C TRP A 62 25.55 -5.91 -4.40
N ILE A 63 24.98 -7.03 -3.93
CA ILE A 63 25.75 -8.18 -3.42
C ILE A 63 26.62 -8.80 -4.53
N ALA A 64 26.16 -8.78 -5.79
CA ALA A 64 26.91 -9.26 -6.94
C ALA A 64 28.05 -8.32 -7.42
N GLY A 65 28.34 -7.25 -6.69
CA GLY A 65 29.42 -6.30 -7.01
C GLY A 65 28.96 -5.03 -7.76
N GLY A 66 27.66 -4.83 -7.91
CA GLY A 66 27.08 -3.61 -8.47
C GLY A 66 27.09 -2.42 -7.49
N SER A 67 26.76 -1.23 -7.98
CA SER A 67 26.64 -0.02 -7.13
C SER A 67 25.43 -0.09 -6.20
N GLY A 68 25.64 0.23 -4.92
CA GLY A 68 24.59 0.32 -3.89
C GLY A 68 23.62 1.50 -4.05
N ALA A 69 23.91 2.45 -4.96
CA ALA A 69 23.02 3.59 -5.22
C ALA A 69 21.61 3.15 -5.65
N ASN A 70 21.53 2.08 -6.45
CA ASN A 70 20.25 1.53 -6.92
C ASN A 70 19.42 0.97 -5.75
N PHE A 71 20.07 0.35 -4.77
CA PHE A 71 19.40 -0.16 -3.57
C PHE A 71 18.86 0.98 -2.71
N GLY A 72 19.66 2.03 -2.48
CA GLY A 72 19.21 3.22 -1.74
C GLY A 72 17.99 3.87 -2.38
N LEU A 73 18.01 4.06 -3.72
CA LEU A 73 16.85 4.58 -4.46
C LEU A 73 15.65 3.64 -4.36
N ALA A 74 15.83 2.34 -4.54
CA ALA A 74 14.74 1.35 -4.42
C ALA A 74 14.08 1.38 -3.04
N LEU A 75 14.86 1.58 -1.96
CA LEU A 75 14.34 1.71 -0.60
C LEU A 75 13.52 2.99 -0.43
N VAL A 76 14.01 4.12 -0.92
CA VAL A 76 13.27 5.39 -0.90
C VAL A 76 11.97 5.27 -1.68
N TRP A 77 11.99 4.67 -2.87
CA TRP A 77 10.80 4.44 -3.68
C TRP A 77 9.78 3.56 -2.96
N LEU A 78 10.21 2.46 -2.34
CA LEU A 78 9.32 1.59 -1.58
C LEU A 78 8.64 2.34 -0.43
N LEU A 79 9.40 3.10 0.36
CA LEU A 79 8.89 3.78 1.55
C LEU A 79 8.05 5.02 1.23
N LEU A 80 8.38 5.78 0.19
CA LEU A 80 7.67 6.99 -0.20
C LEU A 80 6.43 6.66 -1.03
N PHE A 81 6.57 5.82 -2.06
CA PHE A 81 5.49 5.57 -3.00
C PHE A 81 4.42 4.61 -2.51
N SER A 82 4.71 3.72 -1.56
CA SER A 82 3.67 2.87 -0.96
C SER A 82 2.59 3.71 -0.22
N PRO A 83 2.92 4.59 0.74
CA PRO A 83 1.94 5.44 1.41
C PRO A 83 1.41 6.56 0.51
N CYS A 84 2.23 7.18 -0.36
CA CYS A 84 1.73 8.17 -1.31
C CYS A 84 0.75 7.55 -2.32
N GLY A 85 1.02 6.35 -2.82
CA GLY A 85 0.09 5.63 -3.70
C GLY A 85 -1.24 5.33 -3.00
N TYR A 86 -1.21 5.00 -1.71
CA TYR A 86 -2.44 4.83 -0.94
C TYR A 86 -3.22 6.15 -0.80
N VAL A 87 -2.55 7.23 -0.40
CA VAL A 87 -3.19 8.52 -0.08
C VAL A 87 -3.63 9.27 -1.33
N CYS A 88 -2.84 9.25 -2.40
CA CYS A 88 -3.08 10.04 -3.61
C CYS A 88 -3.90 9.28 -4.67
N TRP A 89 -3.88 7.95 -4.69
CA TRP A 89 -4.56 7.16 -5.70
C TRP A 89 -5.71 6.34 -5.12
N PHE A 90 -5.40 5.41 -4.21
CA PHE A 90 -6.42 4.48 -3.71
C PHE A 90 -7.50 5.19 -2.88
N ARG A 91 -7.10 6.10 -2.00
CA ARG A 91 -8.03 6.76 -1.07
C ARG A 91 -9.03 7.70 -1.76
N PRO A 92 -8.65 8.52 -2.75
CA PRO A 92 -9.62 9.30 -3.53
C PRO A 92 -10.56 8.41 -4.32
N ALA A 93 -10.05 7.33 -4.95
CA ALA A 93 -10.89 6.36 -5.64
C ALA A 93 -11.89 5.69 -4.69
N TYR A 94 -11.44 5.22 -3.53
CA TYR A 94 -12.28 4.62 -2.50
C TYR A 94 -13.38 5.57 -2.03
N LYS A 95 -13.05 6.85 -1.83
CA LYS A 95 -14.03 7.89 -1.45
C LYS A 95 -15.02 8.24 -2.56
N ALA A 96 -14.65 8.07 -3.82
CA ALA A 96 -15.54 8.36 -4.95
C ALA A 96 -16.61 7.26 -5.16
N PHE A 97 -16.31 6.03 -4.75
CA PHE A 97 -17.22 4.87 -4.87
C PHE A 97 -17.97 4.52 -3.57
N ARG A 98 -17.64 5.20 -2.46
CA ARG A 98 -18.40 5.19 -1.21
C ARG A 98 -19.57 6.15 -1.32
#